data_AF-A0A2S6MDE7-F1
#
_entry.id   AF-A0A2S6MDE7-F1
#
_cell.length_a   1.000
_cell.length_b   1.000
_cell.length_c   1.000
_cell.angle_alpha   90.00
_cell.angle_beta   90.00
_cell.angle_gamma   90.00
#
_symmetry.space_group_name_H-M   'P 1'
#
loop_
_entity.id
_entity.type
_entity.pdbx_description
1 polymer ?
#
loop_
_entity_poly.entity_id
_entity_poly.type
_entity_poly.pdbx_seq_one_letter_code
_entity_poly.pdbx_strand_id
1 'polypeptide(L)'
;MTDTPAYVPPKVWTWNKENGGQFASINRPIAGPTHDKELPVGKHPFQLYSLATPNGVKVTVMLEELLALGHKGAEYDAWLIRIGNGDQFGSGFVDINPNSKIPALMDRSGPE
;
A
#
# COMPACT_ATOMS: atom_id res chain seq x y z
N MET A 1 36.70 -7.39 -28.11
CA MET A 1 35.44 -8.12 -27.90
C MET A 1 35.42 -8.55 -26.45
N THR A 2 34.49 -8.05 -25.65
CA THR A 2 34.37 -8.44 -24.23
C THR A 2 33.50 -9.68 -24.15
N ASP A 3 34.12 -10.86 -24.03
CA ASP A 3 33.43 -12.12 -23.72
C ASP A 3 32.88 -12.08 -22.30
N THR A 4 31.68 -11.53 -22.15
CA THR A 4 30.93 -11.69 -20.90
C THR A 4 30.14 -13.00 -21.01
N PRO A 5 30.41 -14.00 -20.14
CA PRO A 5 29.67 -15.26 -20.19
C PRO A 5 28.18 -15.01 -19.92
N ALA A 6 27.32 -15.81 -20.56
CA ALA A 6 25.88 -15.73 -20.36
C ALA A 6 25.52 -15.95 -18.88
N TYR A 7 24.57 -15.17 -18.38
CA TYR A 7 24.08 -15.31 -17.01
C TYR A 7 23.41 -16.68 -16.81
N VAL A 8 23.82 -17.39 -15.75
CA VAL A 8 23.21 -18.65 -15.33
C VAL A 8 22.57 -18.44 -13.95
N PRO A 9 21.23 -18.51 -13.83
CA PRO A 9 20.56 -18.41 -12.54
C PRO A 9 20.99 -19.52 -11.57
N PRO A 10 21.09 -19.26 -10.26
CA PRO A 10 21.41 -20.29 -9.28
C PRO A 10 20.24 -21.27 -9.12
N LYS A 11 20.54 -22.52 -8.70
CA LYS A 11 19.52 -23.54 -8.39
C LYS A 11 18.56 -23.11 -7.29
N VAL A 12 19.06 -22.33 -6.33
CA VAL A 12 18.28 -21.73 -5.24
C VAL A 12 18.56 -20.23 -5.28
N TRP A 13 17.51 -19.43 -5.42
CA TRP A 13 17.64 -17.98 -5.42
C TRP A 13 18.01 -17.48 -4.02
N THR A 14 18.90 -16.49 -3.97
CA THR A 14 19.30 -15.81 -2.74
C THR A 14 19.18 -14.30 -2.91
N TRP A 15 18.80 -13.61 -1.83
CA TRP A 15 18.76 -12.15 -1.81
C TRP A 15 20.15 -11.59 -1.46
N ASN A 16 21.09 -11.72 -2.40
CA ASN A 16 22.50 -11.36 -2.21
C ASN A 16 22.93 -10.11 -3.00
N LYS A 17 21.97 -9.43 -3.64
CA LYS A 17 22.15 -8.16 -4.35
C LYS A 17 20.98 -7.26 -4.03
N GLU A 18 21.25 -5.96 -3.91
CA GLU A 18 20.18 -4.97 -3.93
C GLU A 18 19.39 -5.12 -5.24
N ASN A 19 18.07 -5.12 -5.12
CA ASN A 19 17.22 -5.07 -6.30
C ASN A 19 17.34 -3.65 -6.86
N GLY A 20 18.04 -3.46 -7.99
CA GLY A 20 18.29 -2.11 -8.52
C GLY A 20 17.01 -1.32 -8.81
N GLY A 21 17.13 0.00 -8.86
CA GLY A 21 16.04 0.92 -9.23
C GLY A 21 15.41 1.67 -8.05
N GLN A 22 14.40 2.47 -8.35
CA GLN A 22 13.79 3.43 -7.40
C GLN A 22 13.22 2.80 -6.12
N PHE A 23 12.87 1.51 -6.17
CA PHE A 23 12.22 0.79 -5.06
C PHE A 23 13.14 -0.22 -4.36
N ALA A 24 14.45 -0.13 -4.60
CA ALA A 24 15.46 -1.01 -4.00
C ALA A 24 15.36 -1.08 -2.46
N SER A 25 15.08 0.07 -1.83
CA SER A 25 14.99 0.22 -0.38
C SER A 25 13.74 -0.41 0.26
N ILE A 26 12.71 -0.74 -0.54
CA ILE A 26 11.42 -1.23 -0.02
C ILE A 26 11.04 -2.63 -0.50
N ASN A 27 11.57 -3.07 -1.64
CA ASN A 27 11.29 -4.41 -2.17
C ASN A 27 12.07 -5.47 -1.36
N ARG A 28 11.35 -6.43 -0.78
CA ARG A 28 11.92 -7.48 0.06
C ARG A 28 11.33 -8.85 -0.33
N PRO A 29 12.07 -9.96 -0.13
CA PRO A 29 11.58 -11.32 -0.36
C PRO A 29 10.69 -11.83 0.78
N ILE A 30 10.39 -11.00 1.78
CA ILE A 30 9.58 -11.33 2.95
C ILE A 30 8.50 -10.26 3.15
N ALA A 31 7.35 -10.68 3.67
CA ALA A 31 6.23 -9.81 4.04
C ALA A 31 6.28 -9.42 5.53
N GLY A 32 5.28 -8.67 5.97
CA GLY A 32 5.08 -8.31 7.39
C GLY A 32 5.58 -6.92 7.77
N PRO A 33 5.23 -6.49 9.00
CA PRO A 33 5.51 -5.15 9.47
C PRO A 33 7.01 -4.95 9.72
N THR A 34 7.47 -3.70 9.59
CA THR A 34 8.85 -3.29 9.90
C THR A 34 8.94 -2.35 11.08
N HIS A 35 7.82 -1.76 11.49
CA HIS A 35 7.75 -0.81 12.59
C HIS A 35 6.33 -0.76 13.15
N ASP A 36 6.22 -0.46 14.44
CA ASP A 36 4.93 -0.21 15.08
C ASP A 36 4.42 1.18 14.68
N LYS A 37 3.22 1.22 14.11
CA LYS A 37 2.58 2.46 13.69
C LYS A 37 1.07 2.25 13.60
N GLU A 38 0.37 2.87 14.53
CA GLU A 38 -1.09 2.97 14.49
C GLU A 38 -1.53 3.85 13.32
N LEU A 39 -2.66 3.48 12.72
CA LEU A 39 -3.27 4.25 11.66
C LEU A 39 -4.17 5.36 12.25
N PRO A 40 -4.13 6.59 11.71
CA PRO A 40 -5.09 7.63 12.11
C PRO A 40 -6.51 7.22 11.69
N VAL A 41 -7.50 7.64 12.49
CA VAL A 41 -8.92 7.39 12.23
C VAL A 41 -9.65 8.72 12.35
N GLY A 42 -10.40 9.10 11.32
CA GLY A 42 -11.21 10.31 11.31
C GLY A 42 -12.67 10.04 11.66
N LYS A 43 -13.55 10.97 11.28
CA LYS A 43 -14.97 10.95 11.67
C LYS A 43 -15.87 10.24 10.66
N HIS A 44 -15.37 9.95 9.47
CA HIS A 44 -16.19 9.47 8.37
C HIS A 44 -16.30 7.94 8.36
N PRO A 45 -17.39 7.37 7.80
CA PRO A 45 -17.62 5.92 7.81
C PRO A 45 -16.53 5.14 7.07
N PHE A 46 -15.91 5.71 6.04
CA PHE A 46 -14.84 5.05 5.31
C PHE A 46 -13.47 5.65 5.64
N GLN A 47 -12.55 4.82 6.10
CA GLN A 47 -11.14 5.20 6.32
C GLN A 47 -10.29 4.64 5.18
N LEU A 48 -9.84 5.50 4.27
CA LEU A 48 -9.06 5.13 3.10
C LEU A 48 -7.58 5.44 3.33
N TYR A 49 -6.74 4.41 3.34
CA TYR A 49 -5.28 4.53 3.42
C TYR A 49 -4.69 4.29 2.04
N SER A 50 -4.24 5.37 1.37
CA SER A 50 -3.96 5.34 -0.06
C SER A 50 -2.88 6.34 -0.50
N LEU A 51 -2.62 6.37 -1.80
CA LEU A 51 -1.72 7.29 -2.48
C LEU A 51 -2.28 7.56 -3.89
N ALA A 52 -2.03 8.74 -4.45
CA ALA A 52 -2.46 9.17 -5.78
C ALA A 52 -1.74 8.42 -6.94
N THR A 53 -1.89 7.10 -6.96
CA THR A 53 -1.45 6.19 -8.02
C THR A 53 -2.65 5.77 -8.86
N PRO A 54 -2.45 5.15 -10.04
CA PRO A 54 -3.57 4.58 -10.82
C PRO A 54 -4.46 3.61 -10.05
N ASN A 55 -3.95 2.92 -9.02
CA ASN A 55 -4.78 2.07 -8.16
C ASN A 55 -5.54 2.88 -7.09
N GLY A 56 -4.90 3.90 -6.52
CA GLY A 56 -5.53 4.75 -5.50
C GLY A 56 -6.67 5.60 -6.06
N VAL A 57 -6.49 6.17 -7.26
CA VAL A 57 -7.53 7.02 -7.89
C VAL A 57 -8.82 6.25 -8.19
N LYS A 58 -8.76 4.93 -8.36
CA LYS A 58 -9.97 4.10 -8.56
C LYS A 58 -10.95 4.26 -7.40
N VAL A 59 -10.43 4.22 -6.17
CA VAL A 59 -11.26 4.23 -4.96
C VAL A 59 -11.72 5.64 -4.65
N THR A 60 -10.87 6.66 -4.78
CA THR A 60 -11.29 8.04 -4.57
C THR A 60 -12.32 8.46 -5.62
N VAL A 61 -12.14 8.11 -6.90
CA VAL A 61 -13.16 8.39 -7.93
C VAL A 61 -14.46 7.66 -7.62
N MET A 62 -14.43 6.38 -7.24
CA MET A 62 -15.64 5.65 -6.84
C MET A 62 -16.39 6.36 -5.70
N LEU A 63 -15.69 6.82 -4.67
CA LEU A 63 -16.30 7.51 -3.52
C LEU A 63 -16.87 8.88 -3.92
N GLU A 64 -16.13 9.66 -4.71
CA GLU A 64 -16.61 10.94 -5.23
C GLU A 64 -17.83 10.79 -6.16
N GLU A 65 -17.87 9.75 -7.00
CA GLU A 65 -19.04 9.45 -7.85
C GLU A 65 -20.27 9.10 -7.00
N LEU A 66 -20.10 8.33 -5.92
CA LEU A 66 -21.18 8.06 -4.96
C LEU A 66 -21.67 9.34 -4.26
N LEU A 67 -20.75 10.20 -3.84
CA LEU A 67 -21.08 11.48 -3.21
C LEU A 67 -21.81 12.41 -4.19
N ALA A 68 -21.40 12.45 -5.45
CA ALA A 68 -22.06 13.21 -6.51
C ALA A 68 -23.51 12.76 -6.75
N LEU A 69 -23.80 11.47 -6.58
CA LEU A 69 -25.16 10.90 -6.61
C LEU A 69 -25.95 11.09 -5.30
N GLY A 70 -25.37 11.76 -4.29
CA GLY A 70 -26.02 12.08 -3.03
C GLY A 70 -25.94 10.98 -1.96
N HIS A 71 -25.12 9.94 -2.15
CA HIS A 71 -24.91 8.89 -1.15
C HIS A 71 -24.05 9.39 0.01
N LYS A 72 -24.65 10.08 0.99
CA LYS A 72 -23.95 10.63 2.17
C LYS A 72 -23.19 9.61 3.01
N GLY A 73 -23.52 8.33 2.90
CA GLY A 73 -22.77 7.24 3.54
C GLY A 73 -21.39 6.98 2.92
N ALA A 74 -21.09 7.57 1.76
CA ALA A 74 -19.81 7.44 1.07
C ALA A 74 -18.73 8.45 1.51
N GLU A 75 -19.05 9.29 2.49
CA GLU A 75 -18.08 10.21 3.10
C GLU A 75 -16.86 9.44 3.63
N TYR A 76 -15.66 9.99 3.45
CA TYR A 76 -14.43 9.26 3.74
C TYR A 76 -13.30 10.16 4.24
N ASP A 77 -12.43 9.61 5.09
CA ASP A 77 -11.14 10.20 5.44
C ASP A 77 -10.05 9.53 4.58
N ALA A 78 -9.32 10.32 3.79
CA ALA A 78 -8.25 9.83 2.91
C ALA A 78 -6.87 10.10 3.50
N TRP A 79 -6.29 9.08 4.12
CA TRP A 79 -4.97 9.13 4.75
C TRP A 79 -3.86 8.76 3.76
N LEU A 80 -2.81 9.58 3.73
CA LEU A 80 -1.69 9.40 2.82
C LEU A 80 -0.73 8.31 3.32
N ILE A 81 -0.45 7.33 2.46
CA ILE A 81 0.55 6.27 2.67
C ILE A 81 1.67 6.45 1.64
N ARG A 82 2.83 6.96 2.07
CA ARG A 82 3.96 7.22 1.17
C ARG A 82 4.72 5.92 0.94
N ILE A 83 4.38 5.22 -0.14
CA ILE A 83 4.96 3.90 -0.44
C ILE A 83 6.49 3.92 -0.61
N GLY A 84 7.06 5.06 -1.04
CA GLY A 84 8.50 5.25 -1.15
C GLY A 84 9.22 5.36 0.20
N ASN A 85 8.49 5.67 1.27
CA ASN A 85 9.02 5.76 2.64
C ASN A 85 8.78 4.46 3.44
N GLY A 86 8.08 3.48 2.88
CA GLY A 86 7.75 2.23 3.57
C GLY A 86 6.55 2.30 4.52
N ASP A 87 5.70 3.33 4.44
CA ASP A 87 4.51 3.48 5.29
C ASP A 87 3.57 2.26 5.24
N GLN A 88 3.54 1.55 4.11
CA GLN A 88 2.76 0.32 3.89
C GLN A 88 3.24 -0.88 4.74
N PHE A 89 4.37 -0.76 5.45
CA PHE A 89 4.91 -1.79 6.34
C PHE A 89 4.75 -1.43 7.82
N GLY A 90 4.00 -0.39 8.18
CA GLY A 90 3.63 -0.13 9.57
C GLY A 90 2.63 -1.18 10.07
N SER A 91 2.69 -1.55 11.36
CA SER A 91 1.82 -2.57 11.97
C SER A 91 0.34 -2.36 11.62
N GLY A 92 -0.21 -1.17 11.85
CA GLY A 92 -1.61 -0.88 11.56
C GLY A 92 -1.98 -0.98 10.07
N PHE A 93 -1.06 -0.68 9.14
CA PHE A 93 -1.30 -0.88 7.71
C PHE A 93 -1.29 -2.36 7.32
N VAL A 94 -0.39 -3.14 7.92
CA VAL A 94 -0.31 -4.59 7.68
C VAL A 94 -1.54 -5.31 8.22
N ASP A 95 -2.09 -4.85 9.36
CA ASP A 95 -3.30 -5.41 9.96
C ASP A 95 -4.52 -5.29 9.02
N ILE A 96 -4.64 -4.19 8.28
CA ILE A 96 -5.74 -4.00 7.31
C ILE A 96 -5.41 -4.59 5.93
N ASN A 97 -4.13 -4.73 5.58
CA ASN A 97 -3.71 -5.36 4.34
C ASN A 97 -2.36 -6.08 4.49
N PRO A 98 -2.34 -7.41 4.67
CA PRO A 98 -1.11 -8.17 4.86
C PRO A 98 -0.20 -8.19 3.62
N ASN A 99 -0.69 -7.76 2.45
CA ASN A 99 0.10 -7.61 1.23
C ASN A 99 0.90 -6.30 1.18
N SER A 100 0.71 -5.39 2.15
CA SER A 100 1.40 -4.08 2.19
C SER A 100 1.28 -3.30 0.87
N LYS A 101 0.06 -3.17 0.33
CA LYS A 101 -0.21 -2.35 -0.87
C LYS A 101 -1.42 -1.43 -0.67
N ILE A 102 -1.32 -0.25 -1.25
CA ILE A 102 -2.46 0.66 -1.39
C ILE A 102 -3.30 0.31 -2.62
N PRO A 103 -4.57 0.76 -2.69
CA PRO A 103 -5.37 1.29 -1.59
C PRO A 103 -5.78 0.19 -0.58
N ALA A 104 -5.97 0.57 0.68
CA ALA A 104 -6.61 -0.26 1.70
C ALA A 104 -7.71 0.57 2.39
N LEU A 105 -8.87 -0.02 2.65
CA LEU A 105 -10.04 0.68 3.18
C LEU A 105 -10.62 -0.09 4.37
N MET A 106 -10.93 0.64 5.44
CA MET A 106 -11.67 0.13 6.58
C MET A 106 -13.07 0.76 6.58
N ASP A 107 -14.09 -0.09 6.57
CA ASP A 107 -15.48 0.30 6.74
C ASP A 107 -15.83 0.35 8.24
N ARG A 108 -16.17 1.55 8.71
CA ARG A 108 -16.57 1.87 10.09
C ARG A 108 -18.03 2.36 10.16
N SER A 109 -18.86 2.02 9.17
CA SER A 109 -20.28 2.40 9.15
C SER A 109 -21.15 1.55 10.08
N GLY A 110 -20.64 0.40 10.54
CA GLY A 110 -21.33 -0.49 11.49
C GLY A 110 -21.20 -0.05 12.95
N PRO A 111 -21.97 -0.69 13.86
CA PRO A 111 -21.78 -0.52 15.31
C PRO A 111 -20.38 -0.98 15.74
N GLU A 112 -19.82 -0.31 16.75
CA GLU A 112 -18.57 -0.70 17.42
C GLU A 112 -18.71 -2.01 18.23
#